data_AF-A0A7X7DYG8-F1
#
_entry.id   AF-A0A7X7DYG8-F1
#
_cell.length_a   1.000
_cell.length_b   1.000
_cell.length_c   1.000
_cell.angle_alpha   90.00
_cell.angle_beta   90.00
_cell.angle_gamma   90.00
#
_symmetry.space_group_name_H-M   'P 1'
#
loop_
_entity.id
_entity.type
_entity.pdbx_description
1 polymer ?
#
loop_
_entity_poly.entity_id
_entity_poly.type
_entity_poly.pdbx_seq_one_letter_code
_entity_poly.pdbx_strand_id
1 'polypeptide(L)'
;MEKIPDVINASKGSIGLTDYGLAKAIYLHFASVANQIEFIMNRDKIKGNAGEGRSTSEIIQFEIDIAKELYLLAKADSRIGFEATNQYYYLPQDLIEKVINCHYILGQ
;
A
#
# COMPACT_ATOMS: atom_id res chain seq x y z
N MET A 1 -32.57 -33.03 -14.66
CA MET A 1 -31.66 -32.10 -15.35
C MET A 1 -31.42 -30.95 -14.39
N GLU A 2 -30.28 -31.02 -13.70
CA GLU A 2 -29.95 -30.22 -12.51
C GLU A 2 -29.66 -28.77 -12.90
N LYS A 3 -30.22 -27.81 -12.16
CA LYS A 3 -30.05 -26.37 -12.41
C LYS A 3 -28.62 -25.96 -12.03
N ILE A 4 -27.77 -25.75 -13.05
CA ILE A 4 -26.45 -25.11 -12.91
C ILE A 4 -26.48 -23.65 -13.44
N PRO A 5 -27.13 -22.67 -12.76
CA PRO A 5 -26.80 -21.25 -13.01
C PRO A 5 -26.21 -20.51 -11.81
N ASP A 6 -26.48 -20.91 -10.57
CA ASP A 6 -26.17 -20.08 -9.40
C ASP A 6 -24.68 -20.10 -8.99
N VAL A 7 -23.98 -21.22 -9.23
CA VAL A 7 -22.54 -21.34 -8.92
C VAL A 7 -21.68 -20.43 -9.79
N ILE A 8 -22.10 -20.16 -11.03
CA ILE A 8 -21.34 -19.37 -12.01
C ILE A 8 -21.46 -17.86 -11.72
N ASN A 9 -22.58 -17.40 -11.16
CA ASN A 9 -22.73 -15.99 -10.77
C ASN A 9 -22.03 -15.69 -9.43
N ALA A 10 -22.05 -16.62 -8.48
CA ALA A 10 -21.28 -16.50 -7.24
C ALA A 10 -19.76 -16.44 -7.52
N SER A 11 -19.26 -17.22 -8.48
CA SER A 11 -17.83 -17.23 -8.85
C SER A 11 -17.38 -15.96 -9.58
N LYS A 12 -18.23 -15.36 -10.43
CA LYS A 12 -17.94 -14.06 -11.07
C LYS A 12 -17.79 -12.94 -10.05
N GLY A 13 -18.64 -12.92 -9.02
CA GLY A 13 -18.53 -11.97 -7.91
C GLY A 13 -17.22 -12.13 -7.13
N SER A 14 -16.80 -13.37 -6.84
CA SER A 14 -15.54 -13.61 -6.14
C SER A 14 -14.31 -13.23 -6.98
N ILE A 15 -14.33 -13.47 -8.29
CA ILE A 15 -13.24 -13.08 -9.21
C ILE A 15 -13.11 -11.55 -9.25
N GLY A 16 -14.22 -10.82 -9.39
CA GLY A 16 -14.19 -9.36 -9.41
C GLY A 16 -13.64 -8.74 -8.12
N LEU A 17 -13.93 -9.36 -6.96
CA LEU A 17 -13.36 -8.93 -5.67
C LEU A 17 -11.85 -9.19 -5.59
N THR A 18 -11.38 -10.32 -6.09
CA THR A 18 -9.94 -10.64 -6.16
C THR A 18 -9.20 -9.65 -7.06
N ASP A 19 -9.72 -9.40 -8.27
CA ASP A 19 -9.11 -8.47 -9.22
C ASP A 19 -9.07 -7.04 -8.65
N TYR A 20 -10.14 -6.62 -7.98
CA TYR A 20 -10.18 -5.34 -7.28
C TYR A 20 -9.12 -5.27 -6.17
N GLY A 21 -8.97 -6.32 -5.35
CA GLY A 21 -7.96 -6.38 -4.30
C GLY A 21 -6.54 -6.24 -4.85
N LEU A 22 -6.24 -6.91 -5.98
CA LEU A 22 -4.95 -6.80 -6.65
C LEU A 22 -4.72 -5.40 -7.23
N ALA A 23 -5.70 -4.85 -7.95
CA ALA A 23 -5.62 -3.50 -8.51
C ALA A 23 -5.40 -2.45 -7.40
N LYS A 24 -6.08 -2.62 -6.26
CA LYS A 24 -5.92 -1.78 -5.08
C LYS A 24 -4.52 -1.90 -4.47
N ALA A 25 -3.99 -3.11 -4.33
CA ALA A 25 -2.63 -3.32 -3.83
C ALA A 25 -1.58 -2.65 -4.72
N ILE A 26 -1.75 -2.72 -6.06
CA ILE A 26 -0.87 -2.03 -7.02
C ILE A 26 -0.97 -0.52 -6.86
N TYR A 27 -2.18 0.02 -6.76
CA TYR A 27 -2.40 1.45 -6.50
C TYR A 27 -1.69 1.90 -5.21
N LEU A 28 -1.90 1.18 -4.11
CA LEU A 28 -1.30 1.48 -2.81
C LEU A 28 0.23 1.40 -2.85
N HIS A 29 0.79 0.40 -3.54
CA HIS A 29 2.25 0.28 -3.71
C HIS A 29 2.83 1.51 -4.42
N PHE A 30 2.25 1.93 -5.54
CA PHE A 30 2.74 3.11 -6.26
C PHE A 30 2.46 4.42 -5.53
N ALA A 31 1.35 4.52 -4.78
CA ALA A 31 1.08 5.66 -3.91
C ALA A 31 2.15 5.77 -2.79
N SER A 32 2.56 4.65 -2.20
CA SER A 32 3.67 4.60 -1.24
C SER A 32 5.00 5.03 -1.86
N VAL A 33 5.30 4.60 -3.09
CA VAL A 33 6.49 5.06 -3.83
C VAL A 33 6.44 6.58 -4.05
N ALA A 34 5.30 7.14 -4.44
CA ALA A 34 5.14 8.58 -4.62
C ALA A 34 5.34 9.35 -3.31
N ASN A 35 4.76 8.89 -2.21
CA ASN A 35 4.98 9.47 -0.88
C ASN A 35 6.46 9.42 -0.47
N GLN A 36 7.15 8.30 -0.69
CA GLN A 36 8.56 8.16 -0.36
C GLN A 36 9.42 9.17 -1.16
N ILE A 37 9.11 9.36 -2.44
CA ILE A 37 9.79 10.35 -3.30
C ILE A 37 9.55 11.76 -2.74
N GLU A 38 8.29 12.14 -2.47
CA GLU A 38 7.97 13.46 -1.90
C GLU A 38 8.63 13.68 -0.54
N PHE A 39 8.66 12.66 0.32
CA PHE A 39 9.32 12.69 1.62
C PHE A 39 10.83 12.97 1.48
N ILE A 40 11.52 12.24 0.59
CA ILE A 40 12.96 12.44 0.33
C ILE A 40 13.22 13.84 -0.22
N MET A 41 12.41 14.29 -1.18
CA MET A 41 12.53 15.62 -1.76
C MET A 41 12.31 16.73 -0.71
N ASN A 42 11.37 16.55 0.21
CA ASN A 42 11.13 17.49 1.30
C ASN A 42 12.24 17.46 2.36
N ARG A 43 12.82 16.29 2.65
CA ARG A 43 13.98 16.16 3.53
C ARG A 43 15.18 16.92 2.98
N ASP A 44 15.44 16.83 1.68
CA ASP A 44 16.63 17.45 1.07
C ASP A 44 16.49 18.98 0.90
N LYS A 45 15.26 19.51 0.97
CA LYS A 45 14.95 20.96 0.95
C LYS A 45 15.28 21.72 2.24
N ILE A 46 15.79 21.06 3.28
CA ILE A 46 16.20 21.67 4.56
C ILE A 46 17.31 22.75 4.40
N LYS A 47 17.90 22.91 3.21
CA LYS A 47 18.96 23.89 2.91
C LYS A 47 18.54 25.20 2.23
N GLY A 48 17.27 25.48 1.94
CA GLY A 48 16.95 26.86 1.54
C GLY A 48 15.70 27.20 0.72
N ASN A 49 14.68 26.34 0.62
CA ASN A 49 13.36 26.82 0.18
C ASN A 49 12.26 25.86 0.66
N ALA A 50 11.22 26.41 1.30
CA ALA A 50 9.96 25.70 1.50
C ALA A 50 9.40 25.38 0.11
N GLY A 51 9.37 24.11 -0.26
CA GLY A 51 8.82 23.69 -1.54
C GLY A 51 7.30 23.84 -1.56
N GLU A 52 6.75 24.19 -2.72
CA GLU A 52 5.33 24.02 -3.00
C GLU A 52 4.98 22.51 -2.95
N GLY A 53 3.89 22.13 -2.27
CA GLY A 53 3.45 20.73 -2.14
C GLY A 53 2.90 20.38 -0.77
N ARG A 54 2.64 19.08 -0.54
CA ARG A 54 2.23 18.55 0.76
C ARG A 54 3.34 18.71 1.79
N SER A 55 2.96 19.03 3.02
CA SER A 55 3.88 19.02 4.15
C SER A 55 4.38 17.60 4.44
N THR A 56 5.57 17.50 5.03
CA THR A 56 6.14 16.22 5.45
C THR A 56 5.20 15.43 6.37
N SER A 57 4.50 16.11 7.28
CA SER A 57 3.52 15.47 8.17
C SER A 57 2.31 14.90 7.42
N GLU A 58 1.79 15.60 6.41
CA GLU A 58 0.69 15.11 5.58
C GLU A 58 1.11 13.88 4.76
N ILE A 59 2.33 13.89 4.21
CA ILE A 59 2.88 12.74 3.48
C ILE A 59 3.00 11.52 4.40
N ILE A 60 3.56 11.70 5.60
CA ILE A 60 3.74 10.59 6.55
C ILE A 60 2.39 10.07 7.05
N GLN A 61 1.42 10.95 7.31
CA GLN A 61 0.10 10.51 7.74
C GLN A 61 -0.60 9.68 6.65
N PHE A 62 -0.48 10.07 5.39
CA PHE A 62 -1.00 9.30 4.27
C PHE A 62 -0.26 7.96 4.09
N GLU A 63 1.05 7.92 4.37
CA GLU A 63 1.84 6.69 4.34
C GLU A 63 1.40 5.69 5.42
N ILE A 64 1.02 6.16 6.61
CA ILE A 64 0.44 5.32 7.66
C ILE A 64 -0.84 4.65 7.17
N ASP A 65 -1.72 5.41 6.52
CA ASP A 65 -3.00 4.89 6.03
C ASP A 65 -2.80 3.86 4.91
N ILE A 66 -1.90 4.15 3.96
CA ILE A 66 -1.51 3.21 2.91
C ILE A 66 -0.93 1.92 3.50
N ALA A 67 -0.01 2.02 4.46
CA ALA A 67 0.63 0.84 5.05
C ALA A 67 -0.39 -0.05 5.79
N LYS A 68 -1.34 0.55 6.52
CA LYS A 68 -2.44 -0.17 7.18
C LYS A 68 -3.34 -0.88 6.19
N GLU A 69 -3.71 -0.21 5.10
CA GLU A 69 -4.60 -0.78 4.10
C GLU A 69 -3.92 -1.91 3.30
N LEU A 70 -2.67 -1.69 2.90
CA LEU A 70 -1.88 -2.68 2.19
C LEU A 70 -1.57 -3.90 3.07
N TYR A 71 -1.41 -3.71 4.39
CA TYR A 71 -1.26 -4.81 5.34
C TYR A 71 -2.46 -5.75 5.33
N LEU A 72 -3.68 -5.21 5.31
CA LEU A 72 -4.89 -6.02 5.27
C LEU A 72 -4.97 -6.87 3.99
N LEU A 73 -4.58 -6.28 2.85
CA LEU A 73 -4.53 -6.98 1.56
C LEU A 73 -3.43 -8.06 1.55
N ALA A 74 -2.21 -7.73 1.95
CA ALA A 74 -1.08 -8.67 1.96
C ALA A 74 -1.24 -9.80 2.98
N LYS A 75 -1.97 -9.56 4.08
CA LYS A 75 -2.37 -10.60 5.03
C LYS A 75 -3.41 -11.56 4.44
N ALA A 76 -4.30 -11.06 3.59
CA ALA A 76 -5.34 -11.86 2.94
C ALA A 76 -4.81 -12.65 1.73
N ASP A 77 -3.81 -12.13 1.03
CA ASP A 77 -3.17 -12.77 -0.13
C ASP A 77 -1.64 -12.66 -0.06
N SER A 78 -0.98 -13.77 0.27
CA SER A 78 0.48 -13.84 0.46
C SER A 78 1.29 -13.63 -0.82
N ARG A 79 0.65 -13.56 -1.98
CA ARG A 79 1.32 -13.24 -3.26
C ARG A 79 1.57 -11.73 -3.38
N ILE A 80 0.81 -10.90 -2.66
CA ILE A 80 1.00 -9.45 -2.67
C ILE A 80 2.31 -9.12 -1.95
N GLY A 81 3.19 -8.39 -2.64
CA GLY A 81 4.54 -8.08 -2.16
C GLY A 81 5.62 -9.04 -2.69
N PHE A 82 5.25 -10.13 -3.37
CA PHE A 82 6.18 -11.07 -4.00
C PHE A 82 6.38 -10.77 -5.49
N GLU A 83 7.63 -10.86 -5.95
CA GLU A 83 8.06 -10.84 -7.33
C GLU A 83 9.10 -11.95 -7.57
N ALA A 84 9.00 -12.65 -8.70
CA ALA A 84 9.72 -13.91 -8.93
C ALA A 84 11.24 -13.76 -9.00
N THR A 85 11.76 -12.62 -9.45
CA THR A 85 13.20 -12.38 -9.61
C THR A 85 13.86 -11.73 -8.39
N ASN A 86 13.09 -10.99 -7.58
CA ASN A 86 13.57 -10.21 -6.44
C ASN A 86 12.98 -10.68 -5.09
N GLN A 87 12.24 -11.79 -5.07
CA GLN A 87 11.54 -12.32 -3.91
C GLN A 87 10.52 -11.33 -3.34
N TYR A 88 10.66 -10.87 -2.10
CA TYR A 88 9.69 -9.97 -1.49
C TYR A 88 10.18 -8.53 -1.54
N TYR A 89 9.37 -7.64 -2.14
CA TYR A 89 9.52 -6.20 -1.96
C TYR A 89 9.18 -5.80 -0.52
N TYR A 90 8.21 -6.49 0.07
CA TYR A 90 7.81 -6.35 1.47
C TYR A 90 7.02 -7.58 1.93
N LEU A 91 7.09 -7.86 3.22
CA LEU A 91 6.24 -8.77 3.98
C LEU A 91 5.20 -7.96 4.78
N PRO A 92 4.11 -8.58 5.26
CA PRO A 92 3.16 -7.91 6.14
C PRO A 92 3.80 -7.29 7.39
N GLN A 93 4.88 -7.89 7.90
CA GLN A 93 5.66 -7.38 9.03
C GLN A 93 6.32 -6.02 8.69
N ASP A 94 6.88 -5.88 7.50
CA ASP A 94 7.54 -4.64 7.06
C ASP A 94 6.55 -3.46 7.02
N LEU A 95 5.27 -3.74 6.70
CA LEU A 95 4.21 -2.73 6.69
C LEU A 95 3.83 -2.27 8.11
N ILE A 96 3.89 -3.17 9.10
CA ILE A 96 3.71 -2.81 10.51
C ILE A 96 4.88 -1.95 10.97
N GLU A 97 6.11 -2.36 10.66
CA GLU A 97 7.33 -1.62 11.01
C GLU A 97 7.35 -0.24 10.36
N LYS A 98 6.85 -0.12 9.12
CA LYS A 98 6.65 1.16 8.44
C LYS A 98 5.72 2.09 9.24
N VAL A 99 4.58 1.60 9.73
CA VAL A 99 3.66 2.41 10.56
C VAL A 99 4.35 2.90 11.84
N ILE A 100 5.11 2.03 12.52
CA ILE A 100 5.88 2.39 13.73
C ILE A 100 6.91 3.48 13.40
N ASN A 101 7.65 3.33 12.30
CA ASN A 101 8.63 4.32 11.85
C ASN A 101 7.97 5.66 11.52
N CYS A 102 6.81 5.66 10.88
CA CYS A 102 6.06 6.88 10.60
C CYS A 102 5.64 7.61 11.88
N HIS A 103 5.10 6.90 12.88
CA HIS A 103 4.76 7.50 14.18
C HIS A 103 6.00 8.05 14.89
N TYR A 104 7.12 7.31 14.87
CA TYR A 104 8.39 7.78 15.42
C TYR A 104 8.85 9.09 14.76
N ILE A 105 8.77 9.20 13.43
CA ILE A 105 9.14 10.43 12.70
C ILE A 105 8.19 11.59 13.03
N LEU A 106 6.91 11.32 13.27
CA LEU A 106 5.92 12.32 13.69
C LEU A 106 6.07 12.73 15.18
N GLY A 107 6.83 11.99 15.98
CA GLY A 107 6.94 12.20 17.42
C GLY A 107 5.68 11.79 18.19
N GLN A 108 4.97 10.75 17.71
CA GLN A 108 3.74 10.21 18.29
C GLN A 108 3.94 8.83 18.91
#